data_AF-A0A7V4BM07-F1
#
_entry.id   AF-A0A7V4BM07-F1
#
_cell.length_a   1.000
_cell.length_b   1.000
_cell.length_c   1.000
_cell.angle_alpha   90.00
_cell.angle_beta   90.00
_cell.angle_gamma   90.00
#
_symmetry.space_group_name_H-M   'P 1'
#
loop_
_entity.id
_entity.type
_entity.pdbx_description
1 polymer ?
#
loop_
_entity_poly.entity_id
_entity_poly.type
_entity_poly.pdbx_seq_one_letter_code
_entity_poly.pdbx_strand_id
1 'polypeptide(L)'
;MCSIEYLLHHLIRLQRYLKQSLLLIINGVNINVVMGSPSVISKIAQIPQNFSENVDKLSATGARIIAVASGDNEKLICRGLIALADSPRSDARESIAKIKELGIRIIMVTGDTISTARIIAQEVGIGCRIGTLDDALTNPLEFDGFANVFPEEKHKIVQSLQKLGMIVGMTGDGINDAPALKQADVGMAVSNATDIAKSAAKIVLTESRLSDITKVIESGHRVYRRMMTWTITKLTRTAELASLLTLGFIFTGFFPVSLNLIVFIVVMNDLVTLSLGTDKAWPTKVPEQWNLPRLAKISAIFTLVWLVIGLGLLLFFHLTRNIEAAQISTLMFLYLIYSAMATVIMTRTRDQFWSFLPSKWVGCMVVANIIISTLMALAGWLMSPVDFQSVLIVFVITTLVLFVLDNIKIKYYKLTGILGT
;
A
#
# COMPACT_ATOMS: atom_id res chain seq x y z
N MET A 1 11.82 21.96 -42.27
CA MET A 1 11.87 21.63 -40.84
C MET A 1 11.17 20.31 -40.48
N CYS A 2 10.23 19.78 -41.27
CA CYS A 2 9.50 18.54 -40.97
C CYS A 2 10.25 17.20 -41.21
N SER A 3 11.53 17.24 -41.59
CA SER A 3 12.24 16.06 -42.14
C SER A 3 13.25 15.41 -41.18
N ILE A 4 13.71 16.09 -40.12
CA ILE A 4 14.77 15.57 -39.23
C ILE A 4 14.19 14.73 -38.08
N GLU A 5 13.10 15.19 -37.45
CA GLU A 5 12.43 14.44 -36.37
C GLU A 5 11.86 13.11 -36.86
N TYR A 6 11.25 13.09 -38.04
CA TYR A 6 10.72 11.86 -38.65
C TYR A 6 11.84 10.87 -39.00
N LEU A 7 13.01 11.37 -39.42
CA LEU A 7 14.21 10.57 -39.69
C LEU A 7 14.76 9.93 -38.40
N LEU A 8 14.90 10.72 -37.34
CA LEU A 8 15.36 10.26 -36.02
C LEU A 8 14.44 9.16 -35.48
N HIS A 9 13.12 9.36 -35.57
CA HIS A 9 12.14 8.41 -35.07
C HIS A 9 12.19 7.04 -35.78
N HIS A 10 12.53 7.03 -37.08
CA HIS A 10 12.61 5.80 -37.88
C HIS A 10 13.93 5.04 -37.69
N LEU A 11 15.03 5.77 -37.42
CA LEU A 11 16.38 5.22 -37.28
C LEU A 11 16.67 4.68 -35.87
N ILE A 12 16.09 5.29 -34.83
CA ILE A 12 16.26 4.86 -33.42
C ILE A 12 15.72 3.44 -33.18
N ARG A 13 14.68 3.01 -33.91
CA ARG A 13 13.98 1.73 -33.66
C ARG A 13 14.75 0.47 -34.08
N LEU A 14 15.89 0.59 -34.78
CA LEU A 14 16.57 -0.54 -35.46
C LEU A 14 17.99 -0.86 -34.95
N GLN A 15 18.49 -0.21 -33.89
CA GLN A 15 19.92 -0.22 -33.61
C GLN A 15 20.38 -1.28 -32.60
N ARG A 16 20.91 -2.40 -33.11
CA ARG A 16 21.93 -3.18 -32.37
C ARG A 16 23.36 -3.04 -32.90
N TYR A 17 23.67 -3.03 -34.20
CA TYR A 17 25.09 -3.00 -34.64
C TYR A 17 25.40 -2.42 -36.05
N LEU A 18 24.46 -1.73 -36.71
CA LEU A 18 24.59 -1.44 -38.15
C LEU A 18 24.87 0.04 -38.48
N LYS A 19 25.83 0.25 -39.39
CA LYS A 19 26.02 1.47 -40.18
C LYS A 19 24.76 1.71 -41.01
N GLN A 20 24.12 2.86 -40.86
CA GLN A 20 23.01 3.28 -41.70
C GLN A 20 23.44 4.48 -42.55
N SER A 21 23.39 4.32 -43.86
CA SER A 21 23.66 5.37 -44.84
C SER A 21 22.36 5.81 -45.49
N LEU A 22 22.16 7.12 -45.60
CA LEU A 22 20.96 7.73 -46.15
C LEU A 22 21.40 8.84 -47.12
N LEU A 23 20.86 8.79 -48.33
CA LEU A 23 21.19 9.75 -49.39
C LEU A 23 20.12 10.85 -49.38
N LEU A 24 20.51 12.07 -49.04
CA LEU A 24 19.63 13.23 -48.96
C LEU A 24 19.91 14.14 -50.14
N ILE A 25 18.86 14.53 -50.86
CA ILE A 25 18.95 15.54 -51.92
C ILE A 25 18.55 16.88 -51.31
N ILE A 26 19.52 17.77 -51.10
CA ILE A 26 19.28 19.11 -50.55
C ILE A 26 19.68 20.11 -51.63
N ASN A 27 18.73 20.91 -52.11
CA ASN A 27 18.93 21.93 -53.14
C ASN A 27 19.58 21.39 -54.44
N GLY A 28 19.22 20.16 -54.86
CA GLY A 28 19.77 19.52 -56.07
C GLY A 28 21.15 18.87 -55.91
N VAL A 29 21.75 18.92 -54.71
CA VAL A 29 23.02 18.25 -54.39
C VAL A 29 22.75 16.98 -53.60
N ASN A 30 23.32 15.86 -54.06
CA ASN A 30 23.28 14.58 -53.36
C ASN A 30 24.28 14.61 -52.19
N ILE A 31 23.79 14.56 -50.96
CA ILE A 31 24.62 14.49 -49.75
C ILE A 31 24.40 13.12 -49.13
N ASN A 32 25.48 12.35 -49.00
CA ASN A 32 25.44 11.10 -48.26
C ASN A 32 25.59 11.40 -46.76
N VAL A 33 24.64 10.93 -45.96
CA VAL A 33 24.66 11.04 -44.49
C VAL A 33 24.77 9.65 -43.90
N VAL A 34 25.77 9.43 -43.06
CA VAL A 34 26.03 8.16 -42.41
C VAL A 34 25.96 8.34 -40.90
N MET A 35 25.21 7.45 -40.24
CA MET A 35 25.11 7.39 -38.79
C MET A 35 25.55 6.01 -38.28
N GLY A 36 26.25 6.02 -37.15
CA GLY A 36 26.77 4.80 -36.53
C GLY A 36 27.43 5.06 -35.19
N SER A 37 28.00 4.00 -34.59
CA SER A 37 28.80 4.18 -33.38
C SER A 37 30.03 5.05 -33.66
N PRO A 38 30.55 5.79 -32.66
CA PRO A 38 31.77 6.59 -32.82
C PRO A 38 32.96 5.79 -33.36
N SER A 39 33.10 4.53 -32.93
CA SER A 39 34.15 3.61 -33.39
C SER A 39 33.99 3.16 -34.85
N VAL A 40 32.77 3.12 -35.40
CA VAL A 40 32.56 2.84 -36.84
C VAL A 40 32.80 4.09 -37.68
N ILE A 41 32.30 5.25 -37.25
CA ILE A 41 32.45 6.51 -38.00
C ILE A 41 33.90 6.98 -38.03
N SER A 42 34.66 6.77 -36.96
CA SER A 42 36.10 7.09 -36.92
C SER A 42 36.94 6.39 -38.00
N LYS A 43 36.49 5.24 -38.51
CA LYS A 43 37.19 4.49 -39.56
C LYS A 43 36.84 4.94 -40.97
N ILE A 44 35.72 5.64 -41.14
CA ILE A 44 35.09 5.87 -42.45
C ILE A 44 35.04 7.38 -42.79
N ALA A 45 35.16 8.26 -41.79
CA ALA A 45 35.07 9.71 -41.97
C ALA A 45 36.29 10.43 -41.36
N GLN A 46 36.61 11.61 -41.89
CA GLN A 46 37.55 12.53 -41.26
C GLN A 46 36.99 13.05 -39.94
N ILE A 47 37.83 13.02 -38.91
CA ILE A 47 37.45 13.24 -37.52
C ILE A 47 38.09 14.54 -37.00
N PRO A 48 37.36 15.41 -36.27
CA PRO A 48 37.97 16.55 -35.58
C PRO A 48 38.91 16.12 -34.43
N GLN A 49 39.93 16.93 -34.12
CA GLN A 49 40.95 16.62 -33.10
C GLN A 49 40.35 16.31 -31.72
N ASN A 50 39.27 16.98 -31.31
CA ASN A 50 38.65 16.81 -29.98
C ASN A 50 37.59 15.70 -29.94
N PHE A 51 37.51 14.84 -30.97
CA PHE A 51 36.44 13.87 -31.08
C PHE A 51 36.47 12.82 -29.97
N SER A 52 37.64 12.23 -29.68
CA SER A 52 37.74 11.21 -28.63
C SER A 52 37.36 11.79 -27.27
N GLU A 53 37.86 12.98 -26.94
CA GLU A 53 37.58 13.65 -25.67
C GLU A 53 36.08 13.99 -25.52
N ASN A 54 35.42 14.41 -26.60
CA ASN A 54 33.98 14.67 -26.60
C ASN A 54 33.15 13.39 -26.49
N VAL A 55 33.60 12.29 -27.12
CA VAL A 55 32.98 10.97 -26.96
C VAL A 55 33.09 10.52 -25.51
N ASP A 56 34.26 10.67 -24.88
CA ASP A 56 34.48 10.26 -23.49
C ASP A 56 33.64 11.11 -22.52
N LYS A 57 33.59 12.44 -22.71
CA LYS A 57 32.74 13.35 -21.92
C LYS A 57 31.25 13.01 -22.02
N LEU A 58 30.74 12.76 -23.21
CA LEU A 58 29.33 12.40 -23.42
C LEU A 58 29.02 10.96 -22.96
N SER A 59 30.02 10.06 -22.97
CA SER A 59 29.84 8.70 -22.48
C SER A 59 29.79 8.68 -20.96
N ALA A 60 30.53 9.59 -20.31
CA ALA A 60 30.52 9.76 -18.86
C ALA A 60 29.14 10.19 -18.32
N THR A 61 28.26 10.77 -19.15
CA THR A 61 26.86 11.07 -18.77
C THR A 61 25.94 9.86 -18.91
N GLY A 62 26.46 8.68 -19.27
CA GLY A 62 25.68 7.44 -19.43
C GLY A 62 24.85 7.38 -20.72
N ALA A 63 25.01 8.37 -21.61
CA ALA A 63 24.27 8.46 -22.85
C ALA A 63 24.86 7.53 -23.93
N ARG A 64 23.99 6.95 -24.76
CA ARG A 64 24.40 6.26 -25.98
C ARG A 64 24.79 7.29 -27.03
N ILE A 65 26.03 7.25 -27.50
CA ILE A 65 26.53 8.20 -28.50
C ILE A 65 26.36 7.64 -29.90
N ILE A 66 25.81 8.45 -30.80
CA ILE A 66 25.78 8.24 -32.24
C ILE A 66 26.63 9.33 -32.89
N ALA A 67 27.57 8.92 -33.73
CA ALA A 67 28.33 9.85 -34.56
C ALA A 67 27.62 10.02 -35.91
N VAL A 68 27.57 11.27 -36.39
CA VAL A 68 26.98 11.63 -37.69
C VAL A 68 28.08 12.14 -38.60
N ALA A 69 28.17 11.57 -39.80
CA ALA A 69 29.08 12.02 -40.84
C ALA A 69 28.31 12.38 -42.12
N SER A 70 28.77 13.40 -42.83
CA SER A 70 28.21 13.76 -44.14
C SER A 70 29.28 14.19 -45.13
N GLY A 71 29.01 13.94 -46.42
CA GLY A 71 29.89 14.31 -47.52
C GLY A 71 29.59 13.54 -48.80
N ASP A 72 30.43 13.72 -49.81
CA ASP A 72 30.43 12.86 -51.00
C ASP A 72 30.99 11.48 -50.65
N ASN A 73 30.67 10.46 -51.47
CA ASN A 73 31.05 9.06 -51.24
C ASN A 73 32.56 8.85 -50.99
N GLU A 74 33.41 9.78 -51.42
CA GLU A 74 34.87 9.71 -51.27
C GLU A 74 35.42 10.52 -50.08
N LYS A 75 34.66 11.48 -49.53
CA LYS A 75 35.10 12.38 -48.44
C LYS A 75 33.99 12.63 -47.43
N LEU A 76 33.77 11.67 -46.55
CA LEU A 76 32.88 11.82 -45.39
C LEU A 76 33.59 12.61 -44.28
N ILE A 77 32.93 13.64 -43.75
CA ILE A 77 33.42 14.43 -42.61
C ILE A 77 32.46 14.22 -41.45
N CYS A 78 32.99 13.89 -40.27
CA CYS A 78 32.18 13.83 -39.05
C CYS A 78 31.68 15.24 -38.71
N ARG A 79 30.35 15.41 -38.67
CA ARG A 79 29.70 16.69 -38.41
C ARG A 79 29.38 16.90 -36.93
N GLY A 80 29.19 15.81 -36.18
CA GLY A 80 28.87 15.91 -34.76
C GLY A 80 28.53 14.58 -34.11
N LEU A 81 28.30 14.66 -32.80
CA LEU A 81 27.88 13.58 -31.94
C LEU A 81 26.47 13.88 -31.42
N ILE A 82 25.60 12.87 -31.43
CA ILE A 82 24.28 12.90 -30.81
C ILE A 82 24.34 11.98 -29.59
N ALA A 83 24.08 12.53 -28.41
CA ALA A 83 23.93 11.77 -27.19
C ALA A 83 22.45 11.43 -26.98
N LEU A 84 22.12 10.15 -26.97
CA LEU A 84 20.79 9.63 -26.63
C LEU A 84 20.83 9.13 -25.20
N ALA A 85 20.15 9.84 -24.30
CA ALA A 85 19.98 9.43 -22.92
C ALA A 85 18.50 9.17 -22.65
N ASP A 86 18.20 8.10 -21.93
CA ASP A 86 16.88 7.92 -21.32
C ASP A 86 16.80 8.84 -20.11
N SER A 87 16.13 9.97 -20.29
CA SER A 87 15.87 10.89 -19.19
C SER A 87 14.85 10.27 -18.23
N PRO A 88 15.10 10.29 -16.91
CA PRO A 88 14.10 9.87 -15.95
C PRO A 88 12.85 10.76 -16.06
N ARG A 89 11.70 10.20 -15.69
CA ARG A 89 10.45 10.97 -15.66
C ARG A 89 10.57 12.13 -14.68
N SER A 90 9.92 13.25 -14.99
CA SER A 90 9.97 14.46 -14.16
C SER A 90 9.45 14.23 -12.74
N ASP A 91 8.52 13.30 -12.55
CA ASP A 91 7.94 12.92 -11.26
C ASP A 91 8.71 11.81 -10.52
N ALA A 92 9.75 11.22 -11.15
CA ALA A 92 10.44 10.06 -10.60
C ALA A 92 11.13 10.36 -9.27
N ARG A 93 11.91 11.45 -9.21
CA ARG A 93 12.66 11.83 -8.00
C ARG A 93 11.74 12.09 -6.81
N GLU A 94 10.65 12.83 -7.02
CA GLU A 94 9.66 13.11 -5.97
C GLU A 94 8.94 11.85 -5.52
N SER A 95 8.52 11.00 -6.46
CA SER A 95 7.81 9.74 -6.15
C SER A 95 8.70 8.76 -5.39
N ILE A 96 9.97 8.63 -5.78
CA ILE A 96 10.96 7.79 -5.10
C ILE A 96 11.21 8.29 -3.68
N ALA A 97 11.31 9.60 -3.48
CA ALA A 97 11.43 10.19 -2.14
C ALA A 97 10.21 9.84 -1.26
N LYS A 98 8.99 10.00 -1.78
CA LYS A 98 7.75 9.65 -1.04
C LYS A 98 7.67 8.16 -0.71
N ILE A 99 8.05 7.27 -1.63
CA ILE A 99 8.07 5.82 -1.36
C ILE A 99 9.09 5.49 -0.26
N LYS A 100 10.27 6.13 -0.26
CA LYS A 100 11.27 5.98 0.79
C LYS A 100 10.77 6.50 2.14
N GLU A 101 10.04 7.63 2.17
CA GLU A 101 9.40 8.16 3.38
C GLU A 101 8.34 7.20 3.95
N LEU A 102 7.77 6.32 3.12
CA LEU A 102 6.86 5.25 3.53
C LEU A 102 7.61 3.99 4.01
N GLY A 103 8.93 4.06 4.22
CA GLY A 103 9.75 2.97 4.73
C GLY A 103 9.95 1.83 3.74
N ILE A 104 9.65 2.06 2.45
CA ILE A 104 9.78 1.05 1.40
C ILE A 104 11.13 1.19 0.72
N ARG A 105 11.86 0.09 0.65
CA ARG A 105 13.10 0.02 -0.09
C ARG A 105 12.83 -0.11 -1.58
N ILE A 106 13.51 0.73 -2.37
CA ILE A 106 13.48 0.68 -3.83
C ILE A 106 14.78 0.04 -4.31
N ILE A 107 14.66 -0.88 -5.27
CA ILE A 107 15.79 -1.52 -5.95
C ILE A 107 15.57 -1.33 -7.45
N MET A 108 16.53 -0.72 -8.15
CA MET A 108 16.50 -0.61 -9.61
C MET A 108 16.87 -1.95 -10.24
N VAL A 109 16.15 -2.39 -11.28
CA VAL A 109 16.51 -3.57 -12.07
C VAL A 109 16.50 -3.19 -13.54
N THR A 110 17.67 -3.20 -14.18
CA THR A 110 17.81 -2.80 -15.59
C THR A 110 18.71 -3.76 -16.38
N GLY A 111 18.47 -3.82 -17.69
CA GLY A 111 19.35 -4.49 -18.66
C GLY A 111 20.51 -3.59 -19.13
N ASP A 112 20.56 -2.33 -18.69
CA ASP A 112 21.64 -1.40 -19.01
C ASP A 112 22.94 -1.74 -18.29
N THR A 113 24.02 -1.09 -18.73
CA THR A 113 25.33 -1.19 -18.08
C THR A 113 25.32 -0.63 -16.65
N ILE A 114 26.23 -1.13 -15.82
CA ILE A 114 26.41 -0.66 -14.43
C ILE A 114 26.65 0.86 -14.38
N SER A 115 27.41 1.42 -15.33
CA SER A 115 27.70 2.86 -15.40
C SER A 115 26.43 3.68 -15.64
N THR A 116 25.61 3.31 -16.61
CA THR A 116 24.36 4.02 -16.92
C THR A 116 23.37 3.89 -15.76
N ALA A 117 23.19 2.67 -15.24
CA ALA A 117 22.30 2.41 -14.11
C ALA A 117 22.68 3.23 -12.87
N ARG A 118 23.98 3.36 -12.58
CA ARG A 118 24.48 4.16 -11.45
C ARG A 118 24.14 5.64 -11.59
N ILE A 119 24.31 6.21 -12.78
CA ILE A 119 24.02 7.62 -13.05
C ILE A 119 22.52 7.89 -12.86
N ILE A 120 21.67 7.07 -13.48
CA ILE A 120 20.21 7.22 -13.36
C ILE A 120 19.77 7.02 -11.90
N ALA A 121 20.29 6.00 -11.22
CA ALA A 121 19.94 5.73 -9.82
C ALA A 121 20.33 6.88 -8.88
N GLN A 122 21.46 7.54 -9.12
CA GLN A 122 21.86 8.75 -8.39
C GLN A 122 20.94 9.93 -8.74
N GLU A 123 20.64 10.13 -10.02
CA GLU A 123 19.80 11.23 -10.48
C GLU A 123 18.38 11.18 -9.89
N VAL A 124 17.78 9.99 -9.83
CA VAL A 124 16.43 9.80 -9.27
C VAL A 124 16.42 9.60 -7.74
N GLY A 125 17.60 9.54 -7.11
CA GLY A 125 17.73 9.42 -5.66
C GLY A 125 17.49 8.01 -5.11
N ILE A 126 17.72 6.95 -5.89
CA ILE A 126 17.68 5.55 -5.41
C ILE A 126 18.94 5.21 -4.62
N GLY A 127 20.13 5.50 -5.18
CA GLY A 127 21.42 5.17 -4.57
C GLY A 127 22.50 4.99 -5.62
N CYS A 128 23.67 4.45 -5.22
CA CYS A 128 24.82 4.29 -6.11
C CYS A 128 25.42 2.89 -6.12
N ARG A 129 25.02 2.02 -5.18
CA ARG A 129 25.52 0.65 -5.09
C ARG A 129 24.77 -0.23 -6.09
N ILE A 130 25.30 -0.30 -7.31
CA ILE A 130 24.75 -1.13 -8.38
C ILE A 130 25.58 -2.40 -8.50
N GLY A 131 24.93 -3.55 -8.33
CA GLY A 131 25.52 -4.89 -8.45
C GLY A 131 25.11 -5.60 -9.75
N THR A 132 25.51 -6.86 -9.83
CA THR A 132 25.18 -7.80 -10.91
C THR A 132 24.11 -8.79 -10.46
N LEU A 133 23.73 -9.73 -11.34
CA LEU A 133 22.78 -10.79 -10.98
C LEU A 133 23.29 -11.67 -9.83
N ASP A 134 24.56 -12.03 -9.81
CA ASP A 134 25.12 -12.90 -8.78
C ASP A 134 25.01 -12.25 -7.38
N ASP A 135 25.21 -10.93 -7.33
CA ASP A 135 25.00 -10.11 -6.14
C ASP A 135 23.52 -10.12 -5.70
N ALA A 136 22.59 -10.10 -6.65
CA ALA A 136 21.16 -10.17 -6.39
C ALA A 136 20.70 -11.53 -5.84
N LEU A 137 21.42 -12.61 -6.17
CA LEU A 137 21.10 -13.97 -5.71
C LEU A 137 21.74 -14.30 -4.35
N THR A 138 22.82 -13.61 -4.00
CA THR A 138 23.55 -13.82 -2.74
C THR A 138 23.06 -12.86 -1.66
N ASN A 139 23.25 -11.56 -1.86
CA ASN A 139 22.96 -10.51 -0.88
C ASN A 139 22.19 -9.34 -1.51
N PRO A 140 20.94 -9.55 -1.98
CA PRO A 140 20.21 -8.52 -2.70
C PRO A 140 19.94 -7.25 -1.87
N LEU A 141 19.94 -7.39 -0.54
CA LEU A 141 19.71 -6.29 0.40
C LEU A 141 20.94 -5.42 0.66
N GLU A 142 22.08 -5.63 0.01
CA GLU A 142 23.22 -4.72 0.13
C GLU A 142 23.28 -3.65 -0.97
N PHE A 143 22.51 -3.86 -2.05
CA PHE A 143 22.56 -3.06 -3.27
C PHE A 143 21.31 -2.19 -3.44
N ASP A 144 21.48 -1.08 -4.15
CA ASP A 144 20.42 -0.14 -4.51
C ASP A 144 19.86 -0.45 -5.91
N GLY A 145 20.55 -1.28 -6.70
CA GLY A 145 20.07 -1.79 -7.97
C GLY A 145 20.95 -2.86 -8.59
N PHE A 146 20.43 -3.51 -9.63
CA PHE A 146 21.10 -4.54 -10.42
C PHE A 146 21.04 -4.18 -11.90
N ALA A 147 22.20 -4.26 -12.54
CA ALA A 147 22.40 -3.92 -13.95
C ALA A 147 22.86 -5.14 -14.74
N ASN A 148 22.84 -5.05 -16.07
CA ASN A 148 23.07 -6.17 -17.00
C ASN A 148 22.17 -7.39 -16.75
N VAL A 149 20.95 -7.17 -16.25
CA VAL A 149 20.00 -8.25 -15.94
C VAL A 149 19.19 -8.60 -17.17
N PHE A 150 19.23 -9.86 -17.61
CA PHE A 150 18.41 -10.30 -18.73
C PHE A 150 16.91 -10.40 -18.33
N PRO A 151 15.97 -10.21 -19.27
CA PRO A 151 14.54 -10.40 -19.04
C PRO A 151 14.17 -11.67 -18.27
N GLU A 152 14.79 -12.79 -18.65
CA GLU A 152 14.57 -14.11 -18.08
C GLU A 152 15.12 -14.22 -16.66
N GLU A 153 15.87 -13.24 -16.16
CA GLU A 153 16.53 -13.30 -14.86
C GLU A 153 15.85 -12.39 -13.82
N LYS A 154 15.06 -11.40 -14.26
CA LYS A 154 14.36 -10.47 -13.35
C LYS A 154 13.50 -11.20 -12.32
N HIS A 155 12.83 -12.29 -12.71
CA HIS A 155 12.01 -13.08 -11.79
C HIS A 155 12.84 -13.78 -10.69
N LYS A 156 14.10 -14.15 -10.98
CA LYS A 156 15.00 -14.76 -9.98
C LYS A 156 15.36 -13.77 -8.89
N ILE A 157 15.53 -12.49 -9.23
CA ILE A 157 15.77 -11.41 -8.26
C ILE A 157 14.57 -11.26 -7.32
N VAL A 158 13.36 -11.26 -7.89
CA VAL A 158 12.11 -11.22 -7.09
C VAL A 158 12.04 -12.42 -6.14
N GLN A 159 12.34 -13.63 -6.62
CA GLN A 159 12.36 -14.83 -5.78
C GLN A 159 13.43 -14.76 -4.67
N SER A 160 14.61 -14.21 -4.96
CA SER A 160 15.67 -14.01 -3.97
C SER A 160 15.21 -13.12 -2.82
N LEU A 161 14.59 -11.97 -3.14
CA LEU A 161 14.01 -11.07 -2.14
C LEU A 161 12.88 -11.73 -1.34
N GLN A 162 12.00 -12.50 -2.00
CA GLN A 162 10.92 -13.24 -1.33
C GLN A 162 11.44 -14.32 -0.38
N LYS A 163 12.53 -15.02 -0.73
CA LYS A 163 13.17 -16.02 0.15
C LYS A 163 13.71 -15.40 1.45
N LEU A 164 14.04 -14.11 1.43
CA LEU A 164 14.43 -13.34 2.63
C LEU A 164 13.23 -12.87 3.46
N GLY A 165 12.00 -13.26 3.09
CA GLY A 165 10.77 -12.86 3.79
C GLY A 165 10.27 -11.45 3.45
N MET A 166 10.81 -10.82 2.40
CA MET A 166 10.37 -9.50 1.95
C MET A 166 9.12 -9.62 1.09
N ILE A 167 8.19 -8.68 1.26
CA ILE A 167 7.07 -8.49 0.34
C ILE A 167 7.56 -7.63 -0.82
N VAL A 168 7.48 -8.16 -2.05
CA VAL A 168 8.07 -7.52 -3.22
C VAL A 168 6.99 -6.94 -4.13
N GLY A 169 7.03 -5.62 -4.30
CA GLY A 169 6.34 -4.93 -5.38
C GLY A 169 7.25 -4.78 -6.59
N MET A 170 6.73 -5.02 -7.79
CA MET A 170 7.49 -4.83 -9.04
C MET A 170 6.69 -3.99 -10.03
N THR A 171 7.36 -3.08 -10.72
CA THR A 171 6.81 -2.29 -11.82
C THR A 171 7.45 -2.69 -13.14
N GLY A 172 6.68 -2.77 -14.21
CA GLY A 172 7.18 -3.10 -15.54
C GLY A 172 6.20 -2.68 -16.65
N ASP A 173 6.70 -2.62 -17.88
CA ASP A 173 5.96 -2.16 -19.06
C ASP A 173 6.05 -3.13 -20.24
N GLY A 174 7.14 -3.88 -20.34
CA GLY A 174 7.41 -4.80 -21.43
C GLY A 174 6.88 -6.22 -21.22
N ILE A 175 6.77 -6.96 -22.32
CA ILE A 175 6.50 -8.41 -22.35
C ILE A 175 7.53 -9.17 -21.49
N ASN A 176 8.77 -8.68 -21.53
CA ASN A 176 9.92 -9.17 -20.79
C ASN A 176 9.75 -9.12 -19.26
N ASP A 177 8.92 -8.20 -18.76
CA ASP A 177 8.69 -8.05 -17.32
C ASP A 177 7.55 -8.93 -16.82
N ALA A 178 6.75 -9.52 -17.73
CA ALA A 178 5.56 -10.28 -17.36
C ALA A 178 5.85 -11.45 -16.39
N PRO A 179 6.92 -12.26 -16.56
CA PRO A 179 7.23 -13.32 -15.60
C PRO A 179 7.54 -12.79 -14.20
N ALA A 180 8.26 -11.67 -14.13
CA ALA A 180 8.68 -11.09 -12.87
C ALA A 180 7.53 -10.31 -12.18
N LEU A 181 6.68 -9.63 -12.96
CA LEU A 181 5.42 -9.05 -12.49
C LEU A 181 4.48 -10.11 -11.91
N LYS A 182 4.40 -11.27 -12.55
CA LYS A 182 3.57 -12.39 -12.07
C LYS A 182 4.12 -13.01 -10.78
N GLN A 183 5.45 -13.11 -10.68
CA GLN A 183 6.15 -13.64 -9.50
C GLN A 183 6.05 -12.71 -8.28
N ALA A 184 5.99 -11.39 -8.50
CA ALA A 184 5.92 -10.40 -7.43
C ALA A 184 4.64 -10.52 -6.59
N ASP A 185 4.75 -10.20 -5.29
CA ASP A 185 3.61 -10.11 -4.39
C ASP A 185 2.61 -9.06 -4.87
N VAL A 186 3.12 -7.96 -5.43
CA VAL A 186 2.31 -6.96 -6.14
C VAL A 186 3.02 -6.52 -7.42
N GLY A 187 2.69 -7.17 -8.54
CA GLY A 187 3.06 -6.70 -9.87
C GLY A 187 2.19 -5.54 -10.33
N MET A 188 2.81 -4.45 -10.79
CA MET A 188 2.15 -3.23 -11.27
C MET A 188 2.55 -2.94 -12.72
N ALA A 189 1.57 -2.88 -13.61
CA ALA A 189 1.78 -2.48 -15.01
C ALA A 189 1.39 -1.02 -15.21
N VAL A 190 2.20 -0.28 -15.97
CA VAL A 190 1.89 1.11 -16.36
C VAL A 190 0.84 1.16 -17.48
N SER A 191 0.20 2.31 -17.69
CA SER A 191 -0.91 2.44 -18.66
C SER A 191 -0.51 2.13 -20.11
N ASN A 192 0.72 2.47 -20.48
CA ASN A 192 1.33 2.20 -21.78
C ASN A 192 2.00 0.82 -21.87
N ALA A 193 1.87 -0.04 -20.86
CA ALA A 193 2.41 -1.38 -20.86
C ALA A 193 1.73 -2.27 -21.91
N THR A 194 2.46 -3.29 -22.34
CA THR A 194 1.93 -4.33 -23.24
C THR A 194 0.79 -5.12 -22.60
N ASP A 195 -0.12 -5.66 -23.41
CA ASP A 195 -1.28 -6.42 -22.90
C ASP A 195 -0.86 -7.67 -22.10
N ILE A 196 0.28 -8.25 -22.45
CA ILE A 196 0.88 -9.37 -21.71
C ILE A 196 1.32 -8.90 -20.31
N ALA A 197 2.00 -7.75 -20.20
CA ALA A 197 2.40 -7.20 -18.91
C ALA A 197 1.19 -6.82 -18.04
N LYS A 198 0.15 -6.21 -18.64
CA LYS A 198 -1.12 -5.89 -17.95
C LYS A 198 -1.84 -7.14 -17.45
N SER A 199 -1.86 -8.21 -18.24
CA SER A 199 -2.47 -9.49 -17.86
C SER A 199 -1.68 -10.22 -16.76
N ALA A 200 -0.37 -9.99 -16.67
CA ALA A 200 0.48 -10.57 -15.64
C ALA A 200 0.42 -9.82 -14.31
N ALA A 201 0.19 -8.50 -14.35
CA ALA A 201 0.15 -7.64 -13.17
C ALA A 201 -1.13 -7.81 -12.34
N LYS A 202 -1.04 -7.53 -11.03
CA LYS A 202 -2.18 -7.50 -10.12
C LYS A 202 -2.85 -6.12 -10.09
N ILE A 203 -2.10 -5.08 -10.45
CA ILE A 203 -2.56 -3.69 -10.52
C ILE A 203 -2.16 -3.13 -11.88
N VAL A 204 -3.11 -2.49 -12.56
CA VAL A 204 -2.84 -1.76 -13.80
C VAL A 204 -3.10 -0.28 -13.54
N LEU A 205 -2.06 0.54 -13.69
CA LEU A 205 -2.18 1.98 -13.59
C LEU A 205 -2.85 2.51 -14.85
N THR A 206 -3.88 3.34 -14.68
CA THR A 206 -4.60 3.97 -15.81
C THR A 206 -3.85 5.19 -16.35
N GLU A 207 -2.95 5.74 -15.56
CA GLU A 207 -2.02 6.81 -15.94
C GLU A 207 -0.57 6.31 -15.81
N SER A 208 0.37 6.99 -16.47
CA SER A 208 1.78 6.59 -16.52
C SER A 208 2.66 7.30 -15.49
N ARG A 209 2.06 7.87 -14.43
CA ARG A 209 2.78 8.62 -13.39
C ARG A 209 3.26 7.69 -12.28
N LEU A 210 4.52 7.85 -11.84
CA LEU A 210 5.04 7.11 -10.68
C LEU A 210 4.31 7.53 -9.40
N SER A 211 3.76 8.74 -9.35
CA SER A 211 2.95 9.23 -8.23
C SER A 211 1.69 8.39 -7.97
N ASP A 212 1.24 7.57 -8.92
CA ASP A 212 0.09 6.70 -8.70
C ASP A 212 0.45 5.46 -7.88
N ILE A 213 1.71 5.02 -7.94
CA ILE A 213 2.21 3.93 -7.08
C ILE A 213 2.14 4.34 -5.61
N THR A 214 2.49 5.59 -5.28
CA THR A 214 2.35 6.09 -3.91
C THR A 214 0.90 6.08 -3.43
N LYS A 215 -0.05 6.44 -4.30
CA LYS A 215 -1.49 6.41 -3.97
C LYS A 215 -1.98 4.97 -3.71
N VAL A 216 -1.48 4.01 -4.48
CA VAL A 216 -1.78 2.58 -4.28
C VAL A 216 -1.29 2.12 -2.91
N ILE A 217 -0.05 2.45 -2.54
CA ILE A 217 0.54 2.09 -1.24
C ILE A 217 -0.25 2.73 -0.09
N GLU A 218 -0.52 4.03 -0.14
CA GLU A 218 -1.28 4.74 0.88
C GLU A 218 -2.69 4.19 1.05
N SER A 219 -3.35 3.87 -0.06
CA SER A 219 -4.68 3.25 -0.05
C SER A 219 -4.64 1.86 0.56
N GLY A 220 -3.61 1.07 0.25
CA GLY A 220 -3.36 -0.23 0.86
C GLY A 220 -3.20 -0.13 2.38
N HIS A 221 -2.35 0.79 2.87
CA HIS A 221 -2.18 1.04 4.30
C HIS A 221 -3.50 1.45 4.99
N ARG A 222 -4.33 2.26 4.31
CA ARG A 222 -5.65 2.67 4.82
C ARG A 222 -6.62 1.49 4.94
N VAL A 223 -6.70 0.64 3.92
CA VAL A 223 -7.55 -0.56 3.94
C VAL A 223 -7.08 -1.53 5.01
N TYR A 224 -5.77 -1.78 5.08
CA TYR A 224 -5.17 -2.62 6.12
C TYR A 224 -5.56 -2.14 7.52
N ARG A 225 -5.51 -0.84 7.78
CA ARG A 225 -5.93 -0.25 9.06
C ARG A 225 -7.40 -0.52 9.39
N ARG A 226 -8.30 -0.33 8.43
CA ARG A 226 -9.73 -0.63 8.60
C ARG A 226 -9.94 -2.11 8.92
N MET A 227 -9.21 -3.00 8.24
CA MET A 227 -9.27 -4.43 8.51
C MET A 227 -8.81 -4.75 9.95
N MET A 228 -7.74 -4.13 10.43
CA MET A 228 -7.24 -4.34 11.80
C MET A 228 -8.26 -3.88 12.86
N THR A 229 -8.86 -2.70 12.68
CA THR A 229 -9.96 -2.22 13.56
C THR A 229 -11.14 -3.19 13.55
N TRP A 230 -11.53 -3.67 12.37
CA TRP A 230 -12.60 -4.66 12.23
C TRP A 230 -12.25 -5.98 12.93
N THR A 231 -11.03 -6.51 12.74
CA THR A 231 -10.57 -7.76 13.36
C THR A 231 -10.55 -7.66 14.88
N ILE A 232 -9.99 -6.59 15.45
CA ILE A 232 -9.94 -6.40 16.91
C ILE A 232 -11.35 -6.33 17.47
N THR A 233 -12.25 -5.58 16.82
CA THR A 233 -13.65 -5.45 17.23
C THR A 233 -14.36 -6.81 17.15
N LYS A 234 -14.25 -7.53 16.03
CA LYS A 234 -14.95 -8.80 15.83
C LYS A 234 -14.49 -9.87 16.83
N LEU A 235 -13.17 -9.99 17.05
CA LEU A 235 -12.62 -10.90 18.06
C LEU A 235 -13.13 -10.57 19.46
N THR A 236 -13.09 -9.29 19.84
CA THR A 236 -13.54 -8.82 21.16
C THR A 236 -15.01 -9.17 21.38
N ARG A 237 -15.87 -8.80 20.43
CA ARG A 237 -17.33 -8.90 20.54
C ARG A 237 -17.84 -10.33 20.50
N THR A 238 -17.29 -11.17 19.62
CA THR A 238 -17.68 -12.58 19.57
C THR A 238 -17.33 -13.31 20.86
N ALA A 239 -16.12 -13.06 21.40
CA ALA A 239 -15.71 -13.65 22.66
C ALA A 239 -16.55 -13.13 23.84
N GLU A 240 -16.79 -11.82 23.91
CA GLU A 240 -17.61 -11.22 24.98
C GLU A 240 -19.04 -11.75 25.00
N LEU A 241 -19.70 -11.80 23.84
CA LEU A 241 -21.07 -12.32 23.74
C LEU A 241 -21.14 -13.78 24.21
N ALA A 242 -20.25 -14.63 23.69
CA ALA A 242 -20.22 -16.04 24.07
C ALA A 242 -19.94 -16.22 25.58
N SER A 243 -18.90 -15.56 26.09
CA SER A 243 -18.53 -15.66 27.51
C SER A 243 -19.60 -15.10 28.44
N LEU A 244 -20.22 -13.97 28.10
CA LEU A 244 -21.29 -13.37 28.92
C LEU A 244 -22.51 -14.28 28.98
N LEU A 245 -22.91 -14.88 27.85
CA LEU A 245 -24.04 -15.82 27.82
C LEU A 245 -23.75 -17.07 28.63
N THR A 246 -22.59 -17.69 28.44
CA THR A 246 -22.21 -18.92 29.15
C THR A 246 -22.04 -18.68 30.65
N LEU A 247 -21.23 -17.71 31.04
CA LEU A 247 -20.97 -17.43 32.46
C LEU A 247 -22.19 -16.83 33.16
N GLY A 248 -22.94 -15.96 32.47
CA GLY A 248 -24.17 -15.41 33.01
C GLY A 248 -25.20 -16.49 33.29
N PHE A 249 -25.39 -17.47 32.39
CA PHE A 249 -26.26 -18.62 32.65
C PHE A 249 -25.80 -19.43 33.87
N ILE A 250 -24.50 -19.67 34.02
CA ILE A 250 -23.94 -20.40 35.17
C ILE A 250 -24.22 -19.65 36.48
N PHE A 251 -24.12 -18.32 36.49
CA PHE A 251 -24.27 -17.53 37.72
C PHE A 251 -25.72 -17.21 38.08
N THR A 252 -26.63 -17.03 37.12
CA THR A 252 -28.02 -16.64 37.39
C THR A 252 -29.06 -17.72 37.11
N GLY A 253 -28.67 -18.83 36.47
CA GLY A 253 -29.57 -19.93 36.13
C GLY A 253 -30.54 -19.67 34.96
N PHE A 254 -30.43 -18.52 34.29
CA PHE A 254 -31.20 -18.19 33.08
C PHE A 254 -30.32 -17.50 32.04
N PHE A 255 -30.74 -17.50 30.77
CA PHE A 255 -29.98 -16.86 29.70
C PHE A 255 -29.97 -15.33 29.85
N PRO A 256 -28.80 -14.69 29.98
CA PRO A 256 -28.68 -13.25 30.14
C PRO A 256 -29.31 -12.41 29.05
N VAL A 257 -29.43 -12.94 27.83
CA VAL A 257 -30.03 -12.28 26.68
C VAL A 257 -30.87 -13.31 25.93
N SER A 258 -32.09 -12.93 25.57
CA SER A 258 -33.01 -13.78 24.81
C SER A 258 -32.58 -13.92 23.34
N LEU A 259 -32.90 -15.06 22.73
CA LEU A 259 -32.45 -15.40 21.38
C LEU A 259 -32.89 -14.38 20.32
N ASN A 260 -34.11 -13.85 20.43
CA ASN A 260 -34.61 -12.79 19.54
C ASN A 260 -33.74 -11.53 19.62
N LEU A 261 -33.31 -11.11 20.81
CA LEU A 261 -32.45 -9.94 21.01
C LEU A 261 -31.04 -10.16 20.48
N ILE A 262 -30.52 -11.38 20.54
CA ILE A 262 -29.23 -11.72 19.91
C ILE A 262 -29.28 -11.45 18.41
N VAL A 263 -30.37 -11.83 17.73
CA VAL A 263 -30.54 -11.54 16.29
C VAL A 263 -30.48 -10.04 16.02
N PHE A 264 -31.17 -9.23 16.84
CA PHE A 264 -31.11 -7.77 16.71
C PHE A 264 -29.72 -7.20 16.96
N ILE A 265 -29.00 -7.70 17.98
CA ILE A 265 -27.62 -7.29 18.27
C ILE A 265 -26.73 -7.54 17.06
N VAL A 266 -26.80 -8.73 16.46
CA VAL A 266 -25.99 -9.10 15.30
C VAL A 266 -26.29 -8.16 14.13
N VAL A 267 -27.57 -7.98 13.78
CA VAL A 267 -27.97 -7.12 12.65
C VAL A 267 -27.55 -5.67 12.87
N MET A 268 -27.84 -5.11 14.04
CA MET A 268 -27.51 -3.71 14.37
C MET A 268 -25.99 -3.48 14.36
N ASN A 269 -25.21 -4.40 14.92
CA ASN A 269 -23.76 -4.30 14.90
C ASN A 269 -23.18 -4.44 13.50
N ASP A 270 -23.73 -5.35 12.68
CA ASP A 270 -23.22 -5.57 11.33
C ASP A 270 -23.41 -4.33 10.45
N LEU A 271 -24.52 -3.58 10.58
CA LEU A 271 -24.72 -2.29 9.91
C LEU A 271 -23.59 -1.29 10.22
N VAL A 272 -23.15 -1.23 11.48
CA VAL A 272 -22.03 -0.38 11.89
C VAL A 272 -20.72 -0.92 11.32
N THR A 273 -20.49 -2.23 11.33
CA THR A 273 -19.25 -2.79 10.76
C THR A 273 -19.14 -2.58 9.25
N LEU A 274 -20.24 -2.61 8.50
CA LEU A 274 -20.25 -2.27 7.07
C LEU A 274 -19.80 -0.83 6.84
N SER A 275 -20.24 0.09 7.71
CA SER A 275 -19.85 1.50 7.62
C SER A 275 -18.35 1.74 7.83
N LEU A 276 -17.63 0.85 8.55
CA LEU A 276 -16.18 0.94 8.76
C LEU A 276 -15.38 0.92 7.46
N GLY A 277 -15.92 0.32 6.39
CA GLY A 277 -15.32 0.38 5.06
C GLY A 277 -15.14 1.80 4.54
N THR A 278 -15.95 2.75 5.02
CA THR A 278 -15.88 4.18 4.65
C THR A 278 -15.00 5.02 5.57
N ASP A 279 -14.44 4.42 6.63
CA ASP A 279 -13.82 5.21 7.69
C ASP A 279 -12.54 5.91 7.27
N LYS A 280 -12.24 7.07 7.86
CA LYS A 280 -11.01 7.79 7.60
C LYS A 280 -9.86 7.21 8.47
N ALA A 281 -9.32 6.07 8.08
CA ALA A 281 -8.15 5.51 8.76
C ALA A 281 -6.86 6.26 8.37
N TRP A 282 -5.96 6.50 9.33
CA TRP A 282 -4.65 7.13 9.08
C TRP A 282 -3.65 6.10 8.55
N PRO A 283 -3.08 6.28 7.35
CA PRO A 283 -2.10 5.35 6.82
C PRO A 283 -0.79 5.44 7.62
N THR A 284 -0.19 4.29 7.94
CA THR A 284 1.12 4.25 8.57
C THR A 284 2.20 4.63 7.57
N LYS A 285 3.30 5.24 8.05
CA LYS A 285 4.48 5.55 7.22
C LYS A 285 5.48 4.40 7.14
N VAL A 286 5.18 3.25 7.70
CA VAL A 286 6.05 2.06 7.63
C VAL A 286 5.23 0.86 7.18
N PRO A 287 5.84 -0.09 6.44
CA PRO A 287 5.18 -1.32 6.07
C PRO A 287 4.78 -2.10 7.32
N GLU A 288 3.56 -2.63 7.31
CA GLU A 288 3.02 -3.39 8.42
C GLU A 288 2.81 -4.85 8.05
N GLN A 289 2.92 -5.71 9.05
CA GLN A 289 2.65 -7.13 8.91
C GLN A 289 1.51 -7.53 9.84
N TRP A 290 0.64 -8.41 9.33
CA TRP A 290 -0.43 -8.96 10.13
C TRP A 290 0.15 -9.88 11.20
N ASN A 291 0.08 -9.43 12.46
CA ASN A 291 0.45 -10.25 13.61
C ASN A 291 -0.80 -10.67 14.40
N LEU A 292 -1.40 -11.79 14.00
CA LEU A 292 -2.65 -12.27 14.58
C LEU A 292 -2.54 -12.55 16.10
N PRO A 293 -1.46 -13.15 16.63
CA PRO A 293 -1.30 -13.30 18.07
C PRO A 293 -1.32 -11.97 18.85
N ARG A 294 -0.70 -10.92 18.31
CA ARG A 294 -0.71 -9.60 18.96
C ARG A 294 -2.11 -8.97 18.97
N LEU A 295 -2.88 -9.15 17.89
CA LEU A 295 -4.27 -8.71 17.84
C LEU A 295 -5.15 -9.48 18.81
N ALA A 296 -4.98 -10.80 18.89
CA ALA A 296 -5.70 -11.64 19.84
C ALA A 296 -5.45 -11.21 21.29
N LYS A 297 -4.21 -10.82 21.64
CA LYS A 297 -3.88 -10.33 22.99
C LYS A 297 -4.62 -9.05 23.35
N ILE A 298 -4.66 -8.04 22.47
CA ILE A 298 -5.38 -6.80 22.77
C ILE A 298 -6.90 -7.04 22.80
N SER A 299 -7.43 -7.85 21.88
CA SER A 299 -8.84 -8.24 21.91
C SER A 299 -9.19 -8.97 23.20
N ALA A 300 -8.33 -9.86 23.69
CA ALA A 300 -8.55 -10.57 24.96
C ALA A 300 -8.58 -9.62 26.16
N ILE A 301 -7.74 -8.56 26.18
CA ILE A 301 -7.80 -7.53 27.23
C ILE A 301 -9.15 -6.82 27.20
N PHE A 302 -9.62 -6.41 26.02
CA PHE A 302 -10.93 -5.76 25.88
C PHE A 302 -12.07 -6.71 26.27
N THR A 303 -12.03 -7.97 25.82
CA THR A 303 -13.01 -8.98 26.18
C THR A 303 -13.07 -9.16 27.68
N LEU A 304 -11.94 -9.29 28.37
CA LEU A 304 -11.91 -9.51 29.81
C LEU A 304 -12.52 -8.34 30.58
N VAL A 305 -12.16 -7.11 30.24
CA VAL A 305 -12.69 -5.92 30.92
C VAL A 305 -14.20 -5.79 30.68
N TRP A 306 -14.65 -5.91 29.43
CA TRP A 306 -16.08 -5.87 29.13
C TRP A 306 -16.83 -7.02 29.81
N LEU A 307 -16.30 -8.25 29.79
CA LEU A 307 -16.92 -9.39 30.44
C LEU A 307 -17.09 -9.18 31.94
N VAL A 308 -16.06 -8.67 32.64
CA VAL A 308 -16.14 -8.37 34.08
C VAL A 308 -17.22 -7.33 34.36
N ILE A 309 -17.32 -6.28 33.54
CA ILE A 309 -18.35 -5.24 33.69
C ILE A 309 -19.75 -5.80 33.38
N GLY A 310 -19.89 -6.58 32.31
CA GLY A 310 -21.16 -7.19 31.91
C GLY A 310 -21.68 -8.17 32.97
N LEU A 311 -20.83 -9.04 33.50
CA LEU A 311 -21.18 -9.93 34.61
C LEU A 311 -21.50 -9.16 35.90
N GLY A 312 -20.73 -8.12 36.21
CA GLY A 312 -20.98 -7.26 37.35
C GLY A 312 -22.35 -6.57 37.27
N LEU A 313 -22.71 -6.02 36.10
CA LEU A 313 -24.02 -5.42 35.85
C LEU A 313 -25.15 -6.46 35.94
N LEU A 314 -24.96 -7.63 35.34
CA LEU A 314 -25.92 -8.73 35.38
C LEU A 314 -26.21 -9.16 36.83
N LEU A 315 -25.17 -9.38 37.63
CA LEU A 315 -25.31 -9.74 39.04
C LEU A 315 -25.92 -8.60 39.86
N PHE A 316 -25.52 -7.36 39.59
CA PHE A 316 -26.10 -6.19 40.26
C PHE A 316 -27.62 -6.10 40.04
N PHE A 317 -28.08 -6.25 38.80
CA PHE A 317 -29.52 -6.23 38.50
C PHE A 317 -30.26 -7.47 39.00
N HIS A 318 -29.61 -8.63 39.05
CA HIS A 318 -30.21 -9.86 39.58
C HIS A 318 -30.37 -9.84 41.10
N LEU A 319 -29.37 -9.32 41.83
CA LEU A 319 -29.33 -9.39 43.30
C LEU A 319 -29.92 -8.17 44.00
N THR A 320 -29.80 -6.99 43.40
CA THR A 320 -30.08 -5.72 44.09
C THR A 320 -31.46 -5.16 43.75
N ARG A 321 -31.99 -5.50 42.58
CA ARG A 321 -33.29 -5.05 42.12
C ARG A 321 -34.14 -6.28 41.83
N ASN A 322 -35.36 -6.35 42.37
CA ASN A 322 -36.35 -7.38 42.00
C ASN A 322 -36.87 -7.15 40.57
N ILE A 323 -35.96 -7.15 39.59
CA ILE A 323 -36.23 -6.97 38.17
C ILE A 323 -36.43 -8.36 37.56
N GLU A 324 -37.45 -8.50 36.73
CA GLU A 324 -37.72 -9.77 36.06
C GLU A 324 -36.61 -10.13 35.06
N ALA A 325 -36.38 -11.42 34.85
CA ALA A 325 -35.36 -11.91 33.92
C ALA A 325 -35.48 -11.30 32.50
N ALA A 326 -36.70 -10.99 32.05
CA ALA A 326 -36.95 -10.37 30.75
C ALA A 326 -36.47 -8.90 30.67
N GLN A 327 -36.58 -8.17 31.78
CA GLN A 327 -36.04 -6.81 31.88
C GLN A 327 -34.52 -6.82 32.02
N ILE A 328 -33.94 -7.79 32.75
CA ILE A 328 -32.48 -8.00 32.79
C ILE A 328 -31.95 -8.30 31.37
N SER A 329 -32.64 -9.14 30.61
CA SER A 329 -32.32 -9.41 29.20
C SER A 329 -32.28 -8.16 28.34
N THR A 330 -33.21 -7.24 28.57
CA THR A 330 -33.25 -5.94 27.88
C THR A 330 -32.07 -5.03 28.27
N LEU A 331 -31.69 -5.01 29.55
CA LEU A 331 -30.52 -4.24 30.01
C LEU A 331 -29.21 -4.83 29.48
N MET A 332 -29.11 -6.16 29.38
CA MET A 332 -27.95 -6.84 28.79
C MET A 332 -27.87 -6.65 27.28
N PHE A 333 -29.01 -6.58 26.59
CA PHE A 333 -29.06 -6.14 25.20
C PHE A 333 -28.47 -4.74 25.02
N LEU A 334 -28.91 -3.76 25.82
CA LEU A 334 -28.37 -2.39 25.76
C LEU A 334 -26.88 -2.33 26.08
N TYR A 335 -26.46 -3.04 27.13
CA TYR A 335 -25.06 -3.15 27.51
C TYR A 335 -24.20 -3.66 26.34
N LEU A 336 -24.64 -4.72 25.65
CA LEU A 336 -23.91 -5.29 24.51
C LEU A 336 -23.89 -4.36 23.30
N ILE A 337 -24.93 -3.57 23.05
CA ILE A 337 -24.91 -2.55 22.00
C ILE A 337 -23.94 -1.42 22.36
N TYR A 338 -24.04 -0.85 23.56
CA TYR A 338 -23.20 0.29 23.96
C TYR A 338 -21.72 -0.09 24.02
N SER A 339 -21.39 -1.24 24.60
CA SER A 339 -20.01 -1.75 24.64
C SER A 339 -19.48 -2.06 23.23
N ALA A 340 -20.33 -2.52 22.30
CA ALA A 340 -19.94 -2.70 20.90
C ALA A 340 -19.60 -1.37 20.22
N MET A 341 -20.47 -0.37 20.38
CA MET A 341 -20.28 0.96 19.81
C MET A 341 -19.04 1.67 20.39
N ALA A 342 -18.84 1.54 21.70
CA ALA A 342 -17.64 2.02 22.39
C ALA A 342 -16.38 1.35 21.82
N THR A 343 -16.39 0.03 21.65
CA THR A 343 -15.25 -0.72 21.09
C THR A 343 -14.94 -0.28 19.65
N VAL A 344 -15.95 -0.04 18.82
CA VAL A 344 -15.78 0.46 17.45
C VAL A 344 -15.11 1.84 17.43
N ILE A 345 -15.61 2.78 18.23
CA ILE A 345 -15.06 4.15 18.28
C ILE A 345 -13.62 4.13 18.82
N MET A 346 -13.37 3.34 19.86
CA MET A 346 -12.07 3.23 20.52
C MET A 346 -10.99 2.62 19.61
N THR A 347 -11.32 1.52 18.92
CA THR A 347 -10.36 0.75 18.09
C THR A 347 -10.05 1.41 16.74
N ARG A 348 -10.81 2.44 16.37
CA ARG A 348 -10.62 3.23 15.16
C ARG A 348 -9.35 4.08 15.19
N THR A 349 -9.00 4.62 16.35
CA THR A 349 -7.85 5.51 16.53
C THR A 349 -6.78 4.85 17.40
N ARG A 350 -5.53 5.27 17.20
CA ARG A 350 -4.40 4.83 18.02
C ARG A 350 -4.31 5.64 19.31
N ASP A 351 -4.44 6.95 19.15
CA ASP A 351 -4.51 7.91 20.23
C ASP A 351 -5.88 7.85 20.89
N GLN A 352 -6.19 8.87 21.67
CA GLN A 352 -7.49 9.01 22.30
C GLN A 352 -8.62 8.90 21.25
N PHE A 353 -9.74 8.30 21.63
CA PHE A 353 -10.82 8.04 20.67
C PHE A 353 -11.41 9.31 20.05
N TRP A 354 -11.27 10.45 20.72
CA TRP A 354 -11.71 11.78 20.28
C TRP A 354 -10.65 12.56 19.48
N SER A 355 -9.43 12.04 19.32
CA SER A 355 -8.39 12.73 18.55
C SER A 355 -8.80 12.95 17.10
N PHE A 356 -9.65 12.06 16.59
CA PHE A 356 -10.02 12.06 15.19
C PHE A 356 -11.48 11.62 14.98
N LEU A 357 -12.23 12.46 14.29
CA LEU A 357 -13.65 12.24 14.03
C LEU A 357 -13.88 11.06 13.04
N PRO A 358 -14.91 10.22 13.27
CA PRO A 358 -15.29 9.16 12.34
C PRO A 358 -15.73 9.71 10.99
N SER A 359 -15.77 8.87 9.96
CA SER A 359 -16.53 9.22 8.75
C SER A 359 -17.99 9.51 9.10
N LYS A 360 -18.65 10.34 8.26
CA LYS A 360 -20.05 10.71 8.48
C LYS A 360 -20.95 9.48 8.62
N TRP A 361 -20.69 8.43 7.83
CA TRP A 361 -21.42 7.18 7.87
C TRP A 361 -21.19 6.39 9.17
N VAL A 362 -19.93 6.24 9.59
CA VAL A 362 -19.61 5.53 10.85
C VAL A 362 -20.22 6.25 12.04
N GLY A 363 -20.05 7.58 12.14
CA GLY A 363 -20.62 8.36 13.23
C GLY A 363 -22.15 8.29 13.27
N CYS A 364 -22.79 8.43 12.10
CA CYS A 364 -24.25 8.34 11.98
C CYS A 364 -24.76 6.95 12.40
N MET A 365 -24.15 5.87 11.91
CA MET A 365 -24.58 4.51 12.25
C MET A 365 -24.38 4.18 13.73
N VAL A 366 -23.27 4.61 14.34
CA VAL A 366 -23.05 4.41 15.78
C VAL A 366 -24.11 5.16 16.61
N VAL A 367 -24.32 6.44 16.32
CA VAL A 367 -25.31 7.25 17.05
C VAL A 367 -26.72 6.72 16.85
N ALA A 368 -27.10 6.38 15.61
CA ALA A 368 -28.40 5.81 15.29
C ALA A 368 -28.62 4.49 16.03
N ASN A 369 -27.61 3.62 16.10
CA ASN A 369 -27.71 2.34 16.79
C ASN A 369 -27.91 2.54 18.31
N ILE A 370 -27.16 3.45 18.93
CA ILE A 370 -27.37 3.82 20.35
C ILE A 370 -28.78 4.36 20.58
N ILE A 371 -29.24 5.30 19.74
CA ILE A 371 -30.57 5.93 19.92
C ILE A 371 -31.69 4.90 19.71
N ILE A 372 -31.66 4.15 18.62
CA ILE A 372 -32.70 3.17 18.27
C ILE A 372 -32.79 2.08 19.35
N SER A 373 -31.65 1.50 19.75
CA SER A 373 -31.63 0.47 20.80
C SER A 373 -32.17 0.99 22.13
N THR A 374 -31.81 2.23 22.51
CA THR A 374 -32.31 2.89 23.73
C THR A 374 -33.82 3.12 23.68
N LEU A 375 -34.33 3.61 22.55
CA LEU A 375 -35.76 3.82 22.35
C LEU A 375 -36.54 2.50 22.38
N MET A 376 -36.02 1.44 21.74
CA MET A 376 -36.63 0.11 21.77
C MET A 376 -36.77 -0.41 23.21
N ALA A 377 -35.72 -0.24 24.03
CA ALA A 377 -35.72 -0.69 25.43
C ALA A 377 -36.66 0.12 26.33
N LEU A 378 -36.74 1.44 26.14
CA LEU A 378 -37.65 2.29 26.92
C LEU A 378 -39.12 2.09 26.51
N ALA A 379 -39.39 1.93 25.21
CA ALA A 379 -40.74 1.74 24.69
C ALA A 379 -41.25 0.30 24.83
N GLY A 380 -40.38 -0.66 25.15
CA GLY A 380 -40.73 -2.09 25.18
C GLY A 380 -41.03 -2.66 23.79
N TRP A 381 -40.38 -2.14 22.74
CA TRP A 381 -40.57 -2.66 21.38
C TRP A 381 -39.69 -3.90 21.19
N LEU A 382 -40.32 -5.07 21.02
CA LEU A 382 -39.69 -6.40 20.89
C LEU A 382 -38.98 -6.93 22.15
N MET A 383 -39.02 -6.18 23.25
CA MET A 383 -38.37 -6.48 24.52
C MET A 383 -39.18 -5.93 25.70
N SER A 384 -38.88 -6.37 26.92
CA SER A 384 -39.59 -5.87 28.10
C SER A 384 -39.16 -4.44 28.42
N PRO A 385 -40.11 -3.51 28.67
CA PRO A 385 -39.77 -2.13 28.96
C PRO A 385 -38.96 -2.03 30.27
N VAL A 386 -37.93 -1.19 30.25
CA VAL A 386 -37.04 -0.93 31.38
C VAL A 386 -37.08 0.52 31.80
N ASP A 387 -36.80 0.78 33.07
CA ASP A 387 -36.80 2.14 33.60
C ASP A 387 -35.60 2.96 33.11
N PHE A 388 -35.82 4.27 32.95
CA PHE A 388 -34.80 5.19 32.47
C PHE A 388 -33.55 5.22 33.38
N GLN A 389 -33.70 5.01 34.69
CA GLN A 389 -32.56 5.02 35.61
C GLN A 389 -31.62 3.84 35.32
N SER A 390 -32.16 2.64 35.12
CA SER A 390 -31.38 1.46 34.75
C SER A 390 -30.65 1.64 33.41
N VAL A 391 -31.31 2.22 32.41
CA VAL A 391 -30.69 2.59 31.12
C VAL A 391 -29.53 3.57 31.32
N LEU A 392 -29.75 4.62 32.10
CA LEU A 392 -28.74 5.63 32.40
C LEU A 392 -27.52 5.02 33.12
N ILE A 393 -27.76 4.11 34.08
CA ILE A 393 -26.68 3.39 34.78
C ILE A 393 -25.82 2.62 33.78
N VAL A 394 -26.44 1.84 32.88
CA VAL A 394 -25.71 1.07 31.86
C VAL A 394 -24.93 2.00 30.92
N PHE A 395 -25.55 3.09 30.46
CA PHE A 395 -24.90 4.06 29.57
C PHE A 395 -23.71 4.76 30.22
N VAL A 396 -23.85 5.21 31.47
CA VAL A 396 -22.78 5.89 32.21
C VAL A 396 -21.62 4.92 32.48
N ILE A 397 -21.91 3.70 32.95
CA ILE A 397 -20.87 2.70 33.21
C ILE A 397 -20.10 2.34 31.94
N THR A 398 -20.81 2.05 30.84
CA THR A 398 -20.16 1.73 29.56
C THR A 398 -19.32 2.89 29.02
N THR A 399 -19.78 4.13 29.19
CA THR A 399 -19.03 5.33 28.82
C THR A 399 -17.78 5.52 29.68
N LEU A 400 -17.86 5.30 31.00
CA LEU A 400 -16.69 5.37 31.88
C LEU A 400 -15.66 4.30 31.52
N VAL A 401 -16.12 3.06 31.25
CA VAL A 401 -15.25 1.95 30.84
C VAL A 401 -14.58 2.23 29.49
N LEU A 402 -15.27 2.88 28.55
CA LEU A 402 -14.66 3.35 27.30
C LEU A 402 -13.42 4.22 27.57
N PHE A 403 -13.50 5.22 28.45
CA PHE A 403 -12.34 6.06 28.80
C PHE A 403 -11.20 5.26 29.45
N VAL A 404 -11.53 4.28 30.29
CA VAL A 404 -10.53 3.41 30.92
C VAL A 404 -9.83 2.55 29.87
N LEU A 405 -10.59 1.88 29.01
CA LEU A 405 -10.08 1.02 27.96
C LEU A 405 -9.27 1.79 26.91
N ASP A 406 -9.67 3.01 26.58
CA ASP A 406 -8.94 3.87 25.65
C ASP A 406 -7.53 4.21 26.18
N ASN A 407 -7.41 4.47 27.48
CA ASN A 407 -6.13 4.67 28.13
C ASN A 407 -5.27 3.39 28.20
N ILE A 408 -5.89 2.23 28.46
CA ILE A 408 -5.20 0.93 28.44
C ILE A 408 -4.67 0.63 27.04
N LYS A 409 -5.50 0.84 26.01
CA LYS A 409 -5.15 0.70 24.59
C LYS A 409 -3.92 1.53 24.25
N ILE A 410 -3.92 2.83 24.60
CA ILE A 410 -2.79 3.73 24.31
C ILE A 410 -1.50 3.25 24.99
N LYS A 411 -1.57 2.86 26.27
CA LYS A 411 -0.41 2.31 26.99
C LYS A 411 0.10 1.03 26.33
N TYR A 412 -0.79 0.11 25.96
CA TYR A 412 -0.44 -1.13 25.30
C TYR A 412 0.22 -0.88 23.93
N TYR A 413 -0.31 0.04 23.14
CA TYR A 413 0.27 0.41 21.85
C TYR A 413 1.65 1.05 21.98
N LYS A 414 1.87 1.90 22.98
CA LYS A 414 3.19 2.48 23.28
C LYS A 414 4.21 1.42 23.69
N LEU A 415 3.80 0.44 24.51
CA LEU A 415 4.69 -0.63 25.00
C LEU A 415 5.07 -1.64 23.91
N THR A 416 4.14 -1.96 23.02
CA THR A 416 4.30 -3.06 22.07
C THR A 416 4.77 -2.62 20.69
N GLY A 417 4.74 -1.32 20.39
CA GLY A 417 5.11 -0.80 19.07
C GLY A 417 4.27 -1.36 17.92
N ILE A 418 3.10 -1.95 18.21
CA ILE A 418 2.22 -2.68 17.25
C ILE A 418 1.81 -1.82 16.03
N LEU A 419 2.07 -0.52 16.11
CA LEU A 419 1.63 0.46 15.13
C LEU A 419 2.78 1.32 14.60
N GLY A 420 4.04 0.96 14.87
CA GLY A 420 5.22 1.71 14.42
C GLY A 420 5.35 3.05 15.14
N THR A 421 6.24 3.09 16.13
CA THR A 421 6.87 4.34 16.57
C THR A 421 7.90 4.78 15.55
#